data_AF-A0A968Y5B8-F1
#
_entry.id   AF-A0A968Y5B8-F1
#
_cell.length_a   1.000
_cell.length_b   1.000
_cell.length_c   1.000
_cell.angle_alpha   90.00
_cell.angle_beta   90.00
_cell.angle_gamma   90.00
#
_symmetry.space_group_name_H-M   'P 1'
#
loop_
_entity.id
_entity.type
_entity.pdbx_description
1 polymer ?
#
loop_
_entity_poly.entity_id
_entity_poly.type
_entity_poly.pdbx_seq_one_letter_code
_entity_poly.pdbx_strand_id
1 'polypeptide(L)'
;MVKKWGALSQLTIYNRKVEGALNYLISEFGFLVDTNYTPDPIFDNNGSQIPQNGKFYNIYQSDLPNLAQRSELTKINNEWMVNVNGNMQTPREGAYTFVTQDGKIYIGEGRDPYHIDLSGGSAVDYAGELQLSNVGGKIEVTEWSNSSGHYKPIADYKEQSGLSPATFRDASQWFIF
;
A
#
# COMPACT_ATOMS: atom_id res chain seq x y z
N MET A 1 -6.61 -28.30 25.30
CA MET A 1 -5.53 -27.30 25.38
C MET A 1 -4.57 -27.57 24.22
N VAL A 2 -4.78 -26.94 23.05
CA VAL A 2 -4.01 -27.23 21.82
C VAL A 2 -2.80 -26.30 21.76
N LYS A 3 -1.60 -26.90 21.81
CA LYS A 3 -0.31 -26.19 21.70
C LYS A 3 -0.11 -25.70 20.26
N LYS A 4 -0.18 -24.38 20.05
CA LYS A 4 0.31 -23.69 18.85
C LYS A 4 1.83 -23.55 18.93
N TRP A 5 2.60 -24.37 18.21
CA TRP A 5 4.00 -24.10 17.87
C TRP A 5 4.28 -24.72 16.49
N GLY A 6 4.42 -23.91 15.44
CA GLY A 6 4.70 -24.43 14.10
C GLY A 6 4.97 -23.41 12.99
N ALA A 7 4.55 -22.15 13.13
CA ALA A 7 4.71 -21.17 12.04
C ALA A 7 6.03 -20.36 12.11
N LEU A 8 6.53 -20.06 13.32
CA LEU A 8 7.72 -19.21 13.48
C LEU A 8 9.03 -19.91 13.06
N SER A 9 9.13 -21.23 13.22
CA SER A 9 10.36 -21.97 12.88
C SER A 9 10.56 -22.13 11.38
N GLN A 10 9.48 -22.30 10.60
CA GLN A 10 9.61 -22.46 9.15
C GLN A 10 9.99 -21.16 8.44
N LEU A 11 9.45 -20.02 8.88
CA LEU A 11 9.78 -18.70 8.33
C LEU A 11 11.26 -18.34 8.62
N THR A 12 11.75 -18.63 9.83
CA THR A 12 13.16 -18.43 10.18
C THR A 12 14.10 -19.35 9.39
N ILE A 13 13.69 -20.60 9.13
CA ILE A 13 14.48 -21.54 8.32
C ILE A 13 14.47 -21.13 6.84
N TYR A 14 13.34 -20.63 6.32
CA TYR A 14 13.23 -20.12 4.96
C TYR A 14 14.14 -18.91 4.75
N ASN A 15 14.08 -17.92 5.65
CA ASN A 15 14.93 -16.73 5.57
C ASN A 15 16.42 -17.07 5.66
N ARG A 16 16.81 -18.00 6.54
CA ARG A 16 18.22 -18.42 6.66
C ARG A 16 18.73 -19.15 5.41
N LYS A 17 17.87 -19.91 4.72
CA LYS A 17 18.23 -20.56 3.44
C LYS A 17 18.38 -19.56 2.30
N VAL A 18 17.52 -18.53 2.26
CA VAL A 18 17.61 -17.44 1.28
C VAL A 18 18.88 -16.61 1.51
N GLU A 19 19.20 -16.27 2.77
CA GLU A 19 20.45 -15.59 3.14
C GLU A 19 21.69 -16.41 2.78
N GLY A 20 21.65 -17.73 2.99
CA GLY A 20 22.74 -18.63 2.59
C GLY A 20 22.96 -18.69 1.08
N ALA A 21 21.89 -18.73 0.29
CA ALA A 21 21.96 -18.72 -1.17
C ALA A 21 22.46 -17.38 -1.73
N LEU A 22 22.02 -16.26 -1.14
CA LEU A 22 22.49 -14.92 -1.51
C LEU A 22 23.98 -14.75 -1.22
N ASN A 23 24.46 -15.19 -0.05
CA ASN A 23 25.88 -15.11 0.30
C ASN A 23 26.76 -15.98 -0.62
N TYR A 24 26.29 -17.15 -1.04
CA TYR A 24 27.01 -18.02 -1.99
C TYR A 24 27.09 -17.40 -3.40
N LEU A 25 26.01 -16.76 -3.87
CA LEU A 25 25.99 -16.10 -5.17
C LEU A 25 26.90 -14.86 -5.20
N ILE A 26 26.96 -14.11 -4.10
CA ILE A 26 27.86 -12.96 -3.94
C ILE A 26 29.33 -13.42 -3.91
N SER A 27 29.64 -14.52 -3.21
CA SER A 27 31.02 -15.01 -3.09
C SER A 27 31.56 -15.66 -4.37
N GLU A 28 30.70 -16.36 -5.14
CA GLU A 28 31.16 -17.13 -6.31
C GLU A 28 31.03 -16.39 -7.64
N PHE A 29 30.10 -15.44 -7.77
CA PHE A 29 29.83 -14.77 -9.05
C PHE A 29 30.11 -13.27 -9.03
N GLY A 30 30.56 -12.71 -7.90
CA GLY A 30 30.87 -11.28 -7.79
C GLY A 30 29.67 -10.38 -8.11
N PHE A 31 28.45 -10.89 -7.90
CA PHE A 31 27.24 -10.11 -8.12
C PHE A 31 27.18 -9.02 -7.05
N LEU A 32 27.47 -7.78 -7.46
CA LEU A 32 27.09 -6.61 -6.68
C LEU A 32 25.56 -6.61 -6.65
N VAL A 33 24.97 -6.99 -5.51
CA VAL A 33 23.56 -6.74 -5.28
C VAL A 33 23.43 -5.23 -5.20
N ASP A 34 22.93 -4.61 -6.25
CA ASP A 34 22.56 -3.22 -6.19
C ASP A 34 21.42 -3.11 -5.16
N THR A 35 21.75 -2.61 -3.98
CA THR A 35 20.78 -2.39 -2.91
C THR A 35 19.74 -1.33 -3.29
N ASN A 36 19.91 -0.65 -4.42
CA ASN A 36 18.96 0.31 -4.98
C ASN A 36 18.14 -0.26 -6.15
N TYR A 37 18.23 -1.57 -6.43
CA TYR A 37 17.44 -2.19 -7.48
C TYR A 37 15.94 -2.16 -7.12
N THR A 38 15.17 -1.35 -7.85
CA THR A 38 13.71 -1.45 -7.89
C THR A 38 13.32 -2.51 -8.91
N PRO A 39 12.74 -3.66 -8.49
CA PRO A 39 12.30 -4.68 -9.43
C PRO A 39 11.27 -4.14 -10.41
N ASP A 40 11.32 -4.66 -11.63
CA ASP A 40 10.29 -4.39 -12.63
C ASP A 40 8.94 -4.96 -12.13
N PRO A 41 7.85 -4.18 -12.21
CA PRO A 41 6.50 -4.63 -11.92
C PRO A 41 6.12 -5.93 -12.64
N ILE A 42 5.58 -6.89 -11.90
CA ILE A 42 4.96 -8.10 -12.44
C ILE A 42 3.44 -7.91 -12.47
N PHE A 43 2.77 -8.33 -13.53
CA PHE A 43 1.32 -8.20 -13.69
C PHE A 43 0.61 -9.55 -13.83
N ASP A 44 -0.65 -9.59 -13.41
CA ASP A 44 -1.57 -10.67 -13.75
C ASP A 44 -2.08 -10.54 -15.20
N ASN A 45 -2.91 -11.49 -15.65
CA ASN A 45 -3.46 -11.48 -17.00
C ASN A 45 -4.42 -10.31 -17.28
N ASN A 46 -4.84 -9.56 -16.24
CA ASN A 46 -5.74 -8.43 -16.33
C ASN A 46 -5.01 -7.07 -16.21
N GLY A 47 -3.68 -7.08 -16.12
CA GLY A 47 -2.87 -5.86 -16.01
C GLY A 47 -2.82 -5.25 -14.60
N SER A 48 -3.21 -6.02 -13.57
CA SER A 48 -3.02 -5.65 -12.17
C SER A 48 -1.66 -6.14 -11.68
N GLN A 49 -0.93 -5.30 -10.94
CA GLN A 49 0.37 -5.66 -10.40
C GLN A 49 0.21 -6.75 -9.33
N ILE A 50 1.14 -7.71 -9.35
CA ILE A 50 1.33 -8.74 -8.31
C ILE A 50 2.45 -8.23 -7.39
N PRO A 51 2.28 -8.29 -6.06
CA PRO A 51 3.29 -7.75 -5.16
C PRO A 51 4.58 -8.58 -5.23
N GLN A 52 5.72 -7.88 -5.23
CA GLN A 52 7.04 -8.47 -5.11
C GLN A 52 7.58 -8.13 -3.72
N ASN A 53 7.99 -9.15 -2.96
CA ASN A 53 8.40 -8.98 -1.55
C ASN A 53 7.36 -8.25 -0.67
N GLY A 54 6.06 -8.45 -0.97
CA GLY A 54 4.97 -7.81 -0.25
C GLY A 54 4.77 -6.32 -0.57
N LYS A 55 5.35 -5.82 -1.67
CA LYS A 55 5.23 -4.43 -2.10
C LYS A 55 4.78 -4.32 -3.56
N PHE A 56 4.13 -3.22 -3.88
CA PHE A 56 3.76 -2.76 -5.20
C PHE A 56 4.71 -1.65 -5.64
N TYR A 57 5.22 -1.75 -6.86
CA TYR A 57 6.25 -0.86 -7.41
C TYR A 57 5.63 0.06 -8.46
N ASN A 58 6.11 1.30 -8.49
CA ASN A 58 5.67 2.29 -9.46
C ASN A 58 5.92 1.78 -10.90
N ILE A 59 4.85 1.75 -11.70
CA ILE A 59 4.84 1.29 -13.09
C ILE A 59 5.50 2.31 -14.03
N TYR A 60 5.49 3.58 -13.66
CA TYR A 60 6.08 4.67 -14.42
C TYR A 60 7.30 5.23 -13.69
N GLN A 61 8.41 4.48 -13.69
CA GLN A 61 9.63 4.85 -12.95
C GLN A 61 10.25 6.20 -13.38
N SER A 62 9.94 6.68 -14.59
CA SER A 62 10.36 8.00 -15.07
C SER A 62 9.54 9.16 -14.49
N ASP A 63 8.36 8.89 -13.96
CA ASP A 63 7.49 9.91 -13.39
C ASP A 63 8.10 10.40 -12.08
N LEU A 64 8.28 11.72 -11.96
CA LEU A 64 8.82 12.32 -10.75
C LEU A 64 7.65 12.75 -9.85
N PRO A 65 7.63 12.33 -8.57
CA PRO A 65 6.60 12.76 -7.64
C PRO A 65 6.71 14.26 -7.41
N ASN A 66 5.59 14.95 -7.43
CA ASN A 66 5.49 16.24 -6.77
C ASN A 66 5.34 15.96 -5.28
N LEU A 67 6.36 16.28 -4.48
CA LEU A 67 6.35 16.03 -3.03
C LEU A 67 5.30 16.91 -2.35
N ALA A 68 4.04 16.54 -2.51
CA ALA A 68 2.89 17.17 -1.91
C ALA A 68 2.82 16.86 -0.41
N GLN A 69 2.11 17.69 0.34
CA GLN A 69 1.74 17.34 1.71
C GLN A 69 0.78 16.15 1.68
N ARG A 70 1.27 15.00 2.14
CA ARG A 70 0.44 13.83 2.46
C ARG A 70 0.00 13.89 3.92
N SER A 71 -1.23 13.48 4.21
CA SER A 71 -1.74 13.39 5.58
C SER A 71 -1.82 11.93 6.01
N GLU A 72 -1.32 11.61 7.20
CA GLU A 72 -1.45 10.26 7.76
C GLU A 72 -2.86 10.06 8.32
N LEU A 73 -3.61 9.13 7.75
CA LEU A 73 -4.93 8.72 8.20
C LEU A 73 -4.79 7.61 9.25
N THR A 74 -5.26 7.88 10.47
CA THR A 74 -5.12 6.98 11.62
C THR A 74 -6.46 6.82 12.33
N LYS A 75 -6.76 5.61 12.81
CA LYS A 75 -7.93 5.38 13.67
C LYS A 75 -7.57 5.58 15.14
N ILE A 76 -8.12 6.61 15.78
CA ILE A 76 -7.89 6.96 17.20
C ILE A 76 -9.23 6.91 17.92
N ASN A 77 -9.34 6.14 19.00
CA ASN A 77 -10.60 5.96 19.76
C ASN A 77 -11.80 5.58 18.87
N ASN A 78 -11.55 4.73 17.87
CA ASN A 78 -12.52 4.32 16.85
C ASN A 78 -13.02 5.45 15.92
N GLU A 79 -12.30 6.56 15.80
CA GLU A 79 -12.59 7.66 14.86
C GLU A 79 -11.41 7.84 13.91
N TRP A 80 -11.72 8.10 12.64
CA TRP A 80 -10.70 8.42 11.65
C TRP A 80 -10.22 9.86 11.84
N MET A 81 -8.91 10.02 11.97
CA MET A 81 -8.22 11.28 12.18
C MET A 81 -7.10 11.41 11.15
N VAL A 82 -6.85 12.62 10.68
CA VAL A 82 -5.70 12.95 9.84
C VAL A 82 -4.68 13.74 10.63
N ASN A 83 -3.42 13.33 10.53
CA ASN A 83 -2.30 14.12 11.04
C ASN A 83 -1.84 15.10 9.95
N VAL A 84 -2.16 16.38 10.14
CA VAL A 84 -1.72 17.48 9.28
C VAL A 84 -0.65 18.28 10.02
N ASN A 85 0.61 18.14 9.61
CA ASN A 85 1.76 18.84 10.20
C ASN A 85 1.86 18.70 11.74
N GLY A 86 1.60 17.51 12.27
CA GLY A 86 1.66 17.21 13.70
C GLY A 86 0.34 17.43 14.45
N ASN A 87 -0.70 17.97 13.79
CA ASN A 87 -2.00 18.22 14.41
C ASN A 87 -3.02 17.20 13.94
N MET A 88 -3.68 16.54 14.89
CA MET A 88 -4.77 15.63 14.61
C MET A 88 -6.05 16.41 14.32
N GLN A 89 -6.67 16.14 13.17
CA GLN A 89 -7.90 16.77 12.72
C GLN A 89 -8.88 15.72 12.21
N THR A 90 -10.18 16.00 12.30
CA THR A 90 -11.18 15.18 11.62
C THR A 90 -11.07 15.44 10.12
N PRO A 91 -10.91 14.41 9.27
CA PRO A 91 -10.85 14.59 7.83
C PRO A 91 -12.19 15.10 7.29
N ARG A 92 -12.15 15.77 6.14
CA ARG A 92 -13.37 16.19 5.44
C ARG A 92 -14.04 14.97 4.79
N GLU A 93 -15.35 15.03 4.61
CA GLU A 93 -16.04 14.09 3.74
C GLU A 93 -15.60 14.30 2.29
N GLY A 94 -15.47 13.21 1.52
CA GLY A 94 -15.05 13.29 0.13
C GLY A 94 -14.30 12.05 -0.36
N ALA A 95 -13.96 12.09 -1.64
CA ALA A 95 -13.10 11.11 -2.28
C ALA A 95 -11.63 11.48 -2.07
N TYR A 96 -10.82 10.47 -1.77
CA TYR A 96 -9.40 10.59 -1.51
C TYR A 96 -8.62 9.56 -2.30
N THR A 97 -7.46 9.98 -2.78
CA THR A 97 -6.39 9.06 -3.18
C THR A 97 -5.69 8.59 -1.92
N PHE A 98 -5.34 7.31 -1.84
CA PHE A 98 -4.57 6.77 -0.72
C PHE A 98 -3.43 5.85 -1.14
N VAL A 99 -2.39 5.84 -0.31
CA VAL A 99 -1.33 4.83 -0.35
C VAL A 99 -1.10 4.29 1.05
N THR A 100 -0.83 3.00 1.16
CA THR A 100 -0.36 2.37 2.38
C THR A 100 1.12 2.14 2.25
N GLN A 101 1.92 2.70 3.16
CA GLN A 101 3.38 2.59 3.15
C GLN A 101 3.88 2.37 4.56
N ASP A 102 4.55 1.24 4.76
CA ASP A 102 5.11 0.80 6.03
C ASP A 102 4.02 0.69 7.12
N GLY A 103 2.87 0.15 6.71
CA GLY A 103 1.68 -0.04 7.56
C GLY A 103 0.91 1.24 7.88
N LYS A 104 1.31 2.39 7.33
CA LYS A 104 0.63 3.68 7.51
C LYS A 104 -0.17 4.04 6.28
N ILE A 105 -1.35 4.59 6.50
CA ILE A 105 -2.23 5.05 5.42
C ILE A 105 -2.00 6.54 5.23
N TYR A 106 -1.62 6.94 4.03
CA TYR A 106 -1.48 8.33 3.63
C TYR A 106 -2.56 8.68 2.61
N ILE A 107 -3.22 9.81 2.81
CA ILE A 107 -4.29 10.28 1.93
C ILE A 107 -3.99 11.67 1.36
N GLY A 108 -4.57 11.94 0.19
CA GLY A 108 -4.66 13.27 -0.42
C GLY A 108 -6.07 13.53 -0.92
N GLU A 109 -6.53 14.77 -0.76
CA GLU A 109 -7.89 15.18 -1.17
C GLU A 109 -8.02 15.17 -2.70
N GLY A 110 -9.08 14.54 -3.24
CA GLY A 110 -9.31 14.50 -4.68
C GLY A 110 -8.50 13.44 -5.43
N ARG A 111 -8.53 13.51 -6.77
CA ARG A 111 -7.73 12.66 -7.68
C ARG A 111 -6.28 13.16 -7.84
N ASP A 112 -6.00 14.37 -7.37
CA ASP A 112 -4.69 15.00 -7.27
C ASP A 112 -4.51 15.40 -5.79
N PRO A 113 -3.56 14.83 -5.03
CA PRO A 113 -2.31 14.26 -5.51
C PRO A 113 -2.42 12.82 -6.06
N TYR A 114 -1.61 12.52 -7.08
CA TYR A 114 -1.49 11.17 -7.63
C TYR A 114 -0.90 10.22 -6.58
N HIS A 115 -1.12 8.91 -6.75
CA HIS A 115 -0.52 7.90 -5.84
C HIS A 115 0.99 8.03 -5.72
N ILE A 116 1.67 8.42 -6.81
CA ILE A 116 3.13 8.63 -6.82
C ILE A 116 3.56 9.80 -5.94
N ASP A 117 2.77 10.86 -5.87
CA ASP A 117 3.04 12.03 -5.02
C ASP A 117 2.93 11.63 -3.54
N LEU A 118 1.91 10.85 -3.19
CA LEU A 118 1.69 10.36 -1.83
C LEU A 118 2.78 9.38 -1.36
N SER A 119 3.29 8.54 -2.26
CA SER A 119 4.37 7.58 -1.95
C SER A 119 5.77 8.18 -2.05
N GLY A 120 5.91 9.38 -2.64
CA GLY A 120 7.20 9.94 -3.02
C GLY A 120 7.95 9.06 -4.03
N GLY A 121 7.21 8.38 -4.93
CA GLY A 121 7.78 7.45 -5.92
C GLY A 121 8.23 6.10 -5.38
N SER A 122 8.11 5.87 -4.07
CA SER A 122 8.56 4.63 -3.41
C SER A 122 7.60 3.47 -3.65
N ALA A 123 8.06 2.25 -3.40
CA ALA A 123 7.19 1.08 -3.35
C ALA A 123 6.21 1.18 -2.16
N VAL A 124 5.00 0.66 -2.33
CA VAL A 124 3.90 0.77 -1.36
C VAL A 124 3.41 -0.62 -0.95
N ASP A 125 2.79 -0.72 0.22
CA ASP A 125 2.06 -1.93 0.65
C ASP A 125 0.74 -2.06 -0.13
N TYR A 126 0.08 -0.94 -0.43
CA TYR A 126 -1.12 -0.89 -1.26
C TYR A 126 -1.38 0.54 -1.75
N ALA A 127 -2.25 0.70 -2.75
CA ALA A 127 -2.65 2.00 -3.26
C ALA A 127 -4.05 1.92 -3.87
N GLY A 128 -4.79 3.03 -3.80
CA GLY A 128 -6.17 3.04 -4.26
C GLY A 128 -6.88 4.37 -4.08
N GLU A 129 -8.21 4.32 -4.18
CA GLU A 129 -9.10 5.43 -3.88
C GLU A 129 -10.03 5.01 -2.75
N LEU A 130 -10.42 5.97 -1.89
CA LEU A 130 -11.37 5.74 -0.81
C LEU A 130 -12.38 6.90 -0.70
N GLN A 131 -13.54 6.59 -0.14
CA GLN A 131 -14.59 7.55 0.18
C GLN A 131 -14.71 7.68 1.71
N LEU A 132 -14.59 8.91 2.19
CA LEU A 132 -14.94 9.29 3.55
C LEU A 132 -16.32 9.93 3.57
N SER A 133 -17.18 9.49 4.49
CA SER A 133 -18.52 10.06 4.68
C SER A 133 -18.86 10.15 6.16
N ASN A 134 -19.73 11.10 6.51
CA ASN A 134 -20.28 11.18 7.85
C ASN A 134 -21.40 10.15 8.04
N VAL A 135 -21.16 9.21 8.95
CA VAL A 135 -22.10 8.18 9.35
C VAL A 135 -22.42 8.38 10.82
N GLY A 136 -23.60 8.93 11.11
CA GLY A 136 -24.07 9.11 12.49
C GLY A 136 -23.22 10.09 13.33
N GLY A 137 -22.64 11.12 12.71
CA GLY A 137 -21.81 12.13 13.37
C GLY A 137 -20.31 11.81 13.41
N LYS A 138 -19.87 10.73 12.74
CA LYS A 138 -18.47 10.30 12.68
C LYS A 138 -18.03 10.07 11.25
N ILE A 139 -16.78 10.41 10.94
CA ILE A 139 -16.21 10.09 9.63
C ILE A 139 -15.83 8.61 9.59
N GLU A 140 -16.30 7.93 8.55
CA GLU A 140 -16.01 6.53 8.27
C GLU A 140 -15.53 6.35 6.82
N VAL A 141 -14.70 5.32 6.61
CA VAL A 141 -14.37 4.81 5.26
C VAL A 141 -15.55 3.97 4.80
N THR A 142 -16.42 4.55 3.98
CA THR A 142 -17.63 3.89 3.51
C THR A 142 -17.33 2.91 2.38
N GLU A 143 -16.43 3.28 1.48
CA GLU A 143 -15.97 2.46 0.36
C GLU A 143 -14.51 2.73 0.02
N TRP A 144 -13.79 1.74 -0.52
CA TRP A 144 -12.46 1.92 -1.09
C TRP A 144 -12.12 0.84 -2.14
N SER A 145 -11.20 1.14 -3.04
CA SER A 145 -10.76 0.24 -4.13
C SER A 145 -9.26 0.17 -4.27
N ASN A 146 -8.83 -0.66 -5.21
CA ASN A 146 -7.48 -0.73 -5.77
C ASN A 146 -7.28 0.17 -7.00
N SER A 147 -8.12 1.21 -7.20
CA SER A 147 -7.96 2.17 -8.29
C SER A 147 -6.67 2.98 -8.10
N SER A 148 -5.60 2.56 -8.78
CA SER A 148 -4.34 3.29 -8.79
C SER A 148 -3.64 3.20 -10.13
N GLY A 149 -3.39 4.34 -10.77
CA GLY A 149 -2.72 4.39 -12.06
C GLY A 149 -1.26 3.92 -12.01
N HIS A 150 -0.53 4.30 -10.97
CA HIS A 150 0.91 4.07 -10.82
C HIS A 150 1.28 2.73 -10.20
N TYR A 151 0.36 2.08 -9.48
CA TYR A 151 0.66 0.82 -8.79
C TYR A 151 -0.27 -0.32 -9.19
N LYS A 152 -1.53 -0.02 -9.56
CA LYS A 152 -2.54 -1.00 -9.99
C LYS A 152 -2.55 -2.29 -9.15
N PRO A 153 -2.59 -2.24 -7.80
CA PRO A 153 -2.43 -3.45 -7.01
C PRO A 153 -3.57 -4.43 -7.27
N ILE A 154 -3.27 -5.73 -7.36
CA ILE A 154 -4.30 -6.75 -7.50
C ILE A 154 -5.19 -6.84 -6.24
N ALA A 155 -6.48 -7.04 -6.43
CA ALA A 155 -7.50 -7.04 -5.37
C ALA A 155 -7.30 -8.14 -4.30
N ASP A 156 -6.62 -9.24 -4.66
CA ASP A 156 -6.36 -10.36 -3.74
C ASP A 156 -5.55 -9.94 -2.51
N TYR A 157 -4.75 -8.88 -2.62
CA TYR A 157 -3.91 -8.36 -1.54
C TYR A 157 -4.52 -7.15 -0.82
N LYS A 158 -5.84 -6.93 -0.92
CA LYS A 158 -6.56 -5.84 -0.23
C LYS A 158 -6.26 -5.75 1.27
N GLU A 159 -5.95 -6.85 1.94
CA GLU A 159 -5.56 -6.86 3.37
C GLU A 159 -4.31 -6.01 3.66
N GLN A 160 -3.44 -5.77 2.67
CA GLN A 160 -2.24 -4.92 2.80
C GLN A 160 -2.57 -3.42 2.87
N SER A 161 -3.81 -3.01 2.57
CA SER A 161 -4.21 -1.60 2.65
C SER A 161 -4.30 -1.07 4.07
N GLY A 162 -4.51 -1.94 5.06
CA GLY A 162 -4.86 -1.52 6.43
C GLY A 162 -6.29 -0.99 6.58
N LEU A 163 -7.10 -1.01 5.50
CA LEU A 163 -8.52 -0.69 5.51
C LEU A 163 -9.36 -1.96 5.65
N SER A 164 -10.61 -1.81 6.11
CA SER A 164 -11.51 -2.94 6.28
C SER A 164 -11.88 -3.58 4.93
N PRO A 165 -11.65 -4.88 4.72
CA PRO A 165 -12.05 -5.57 3.48
C PRO A 165 -13.57 -5.56 3.23
N ALA A 166 -14.37 -5.35 4.27
CA ALA A 166 -15.84 -5.32 4.15
C ALA A 166 -16.35 -4.14 3.30
N THR A 167 -15.60 -3.05 3.25
CA THR A 167 -15.93 -1.85 2.45
C THR A 167 -15.16 -1.79 1.13
N PHE A 168 -14.41 -2.85 0.78
CA PHE A 168 -13.71 -2.94 -0.49
C PHE A 168 -14.69 -3.11 -1.66
N ARG A 169 -14.43 -2.43 -2.77
CA ARG A 169 -15.02 -2.68 -4.09
C ARG A 169 -13.89 -2.72 -5.11
N ASP A 170 -13.91 -3.74 -5.95
CA ASP A 170 -12.91 -3.87 -7.01
C ASP A 170 -13.01 -2.67 -7.98
N ALA A 171 -11.88 -2.13 -8.44
CA ALA A 171 -11.87 -1.02 -9.38
C ALA A 171 -12.64 -1.32 -10.68
N SER A 172 -12.73 -2.58 -11.11
CA SER A 172 -13.58 -3.01 -12.23
C SER A 172 -15.09 -2.80 -12.00
N GLN A 173 -15.49 -2.59 -10.74
CA GLN A 173 -16.86 -2.33 -10.31
C GLN A 173 -17.07 -0.86 -9.91
N TRP A 174 -16.03 -0.03 -10.02
CA TRP A 174 -16.01 1.37 -9.58
C TRP A 174 -16.46 2.29 -10.71
N PHE A 175 -17.77 2.35 -10.95
CA PHE A 175 -18.38 3.33 -11.86
C PHE A 175 -18.85 4.54 -11.06
N ILE A 176 -18.11 5.65 -11.11
CA ILE A 176 -18.64 6.94 -10.66
C ILE A 176 -19.37 7.56 -11.85
N PHE A 177 -20.69 7.77 -11.70
CA PHE A 177 -21.53 8.57 -12.60
C PHE A 177 -21.28 10.06 -12.40
#